data_AF-W2P5T7-F1
#
_entry.id   AF-W2P5T7-F1
#
_cell.length_a   1.000
_cell.length_b   1.000
_cell.length_c   1.000
_cell.angle_alpha   90.00
_cell.angle_beta   90.00
_cell.angle_gamma   90.00
#
_symmetry.space_group_name_H-M   'P 1'
#
loop_
_entity.id
_entity.type
_entity.pdbx_description
1 polymer ?
#
loop_
_entity_poly.entity_id
_entity_poly.type
_entity_poly.pdbx_seq_one_letter_code
_entity_poly.pdbx_strand_id
1 'polypeptide(L)'
;MKGCVGAVDGWLCPIRVPQKKEVSRVRSFFSGHYQRYGVIVQACCDHLSQFTVVTCSSPGGTGDAVAFLKWRLSAIVKDLPKGLYIVGDNAYTNTNQLLTPFPRPRVISSAHNSYNFTLVSFGLGSKWLSVF
;
A
#
# COMPACT_ATOMS: atom_id res chain seq x y z
N MET A 1 -19.05 -6.22 1.17
CA MET A 1 -18.08 -6.58 2.21
C MET A 1 -18.37 -5.74 3.45
N LYS A 2 -18.68 -6.34 4.60
CA LYS A 2 -18.88 -5.60 5.86
C LYS A 2 -17.55 -5.55 6.61
N GLY A 3 -17.21 -4.42 7.21
CA GLY A 3 -16.02 -4.27 8.06
C GLY A 3 -14.76 -3.72 7.39
N CYS A 4 -14.80 -3.41 6.09
CA CYS A 4 -13.73 -2.64 5.46
C CYS A 4 -13.75 -1.20 5.98
N VAL A 5 -12.67 -0.76 6.62
CA VAL A 5 -12.54 0.59 7.18
C VAL A 5 -11.59 1.48 6.40
N GLY A 6 -10.91 0.94 5.38
CA GLY A 6 -10.09 1.73 4.47
C GLY A 6 -9.34 0.91 3.43
N ALA A 7 -8.73 1.60 2.48
CA ALA A 7 -7.85 1.03 1.47
C ALA A 7 -6.46 1.68 1.56
N VAL A 8 -5.40 0.87 1.50
CA VAL A 8 -4.01 1.32 1.57
C VAL A 8 -3.29 1.06 0.25
N ASP A 9 -2.52 2.04 -0.20
CA ASP A 9 -1.66 1.90 -1.37
C ASP A 9 -0.32 2.63 -1.20
N GLY A 10 0.67 2.20 -1.99
CA GLY A 10 2.03 2.72 -2.00
C GLY A 10 2.37 3.36 -3.34
N TRP A 11 3.06 4.49 -3.30
CA TRP A 11 3.54 5.21 -4.48
C TRP A 11 4.99 5.64 -4.29
N LEU A 12 5.82 5.43 -5.31
CA LEU A 12 7.16 6.01 -5.35
C LEU A 12 7.09 7.47 -5.82
N CYS A 13 7.22 8.41 -4.89
CA CYS A 13 7.36 9.82 -5.20
C CYS A 13 8.80 10.14 -5.67
N PRO A 14 9.01 10.58 -6.92
CA PRO A 14 10.34 10.88 -7.42
C PRO A 14 10.95 12.10 -6.72
N ILE A 15 12.25 12.04 -6.43
CA ILE A 15 13.00 13.14 -5.80
C ILE A 15 14.29 13.45 -6.56
N ARG A 16 14.87 14.63 -6.31
CA ARG A 16 16.29 14.88 -6.65
C ARG A 16 17.15 13.87 -5.89
N VAL A 17 18.19 13.34 -6.55
CA VAL A 17 19.17 12.47 -5.90
C VAL A 17 19.72 13.16 -4.64
N PRO A 18 19.54 12.56 -3.45
CA PRO A 18 20.07 13.14 -2.21
C PRO A 18 21.59 13.24 -2.25
N GLN A 19 22.13 14.30 -1.65
CA GLN A 19 23.57 14.46 -1.47
C GLN A 19 24.04 13.69 -0.24
N LYS A 20 25.32 13.30 -0.21
CA LYS A 20 25.93 12.61 0.94
C LYS A 20 25.88 13.41 2.25
N LYS A 21 25.74 14.74 2.16
CA LYS A 21 25.56 15.63 3.32
C LYS A 21 24.13 15.64 3.87
N GLU A 22 23.14 15.24 3.07
CA GLU A 22 21.72 15.23 3.44
C GLU A 22 21.32 13.90 4.08
N VAL A 23 21.91 12.79 3.61
CA VAL A 23 21.57 11.43 4.06
C VAL A 23 22.80 10.54 4.14
N SER A 24 22.82 9.63 5.12
CA SER A 24 23.92 8.68 5.32
C SER A 24 24.05 7.65 4.19
N ARG A 25 22.94 7.27 3.54
CA ARG A 25 22.92 6.22 2.51
C ARG A 25 22.10 6.64 1.28
N VAL A 26 22.68 7.44 0.40
CA VAL A 26 22.02 7.90 -0.86
C VAL A 26 21.42 6.75 -1.67
N ARG A 27 22.12 5.61 -1.78
CA ARG A 27 21.66 4.44 -2.54
C ARG A 27 20.34 3.83 -2.01
N SER A 28 19.97 4.04 -0.75
CA SER A 28 18.69 3.48 -0.25
C SER A 28 17.47 4.14 -0.89
N PHE A 29 17.62 5.34 -1.46
CA PHE A 29 16.55 6.05 -2.15
C PHE A 29 16.36 5.59 -3.59
N PHE A 30 17.28 4.80 -4.15
CA PHE A 30 17.13 4.25 -5.49
C PHE A 30 16.20 3.05 -5.48
N SER A 31 15.12 3.14 -6.24
CA SER A 31 14.22 2.01 -6.47
C SER A 31 14.69 1.20 -7.66
N GLY A 32 15.01 -0.07 -7.44
CA GLY A 32 15.33 -1.01 -8.53
C GLY A 32 14.11 -1.34 -9.41
N HIS A 33 12.90 -1.30 -8.85
CA HIS A 33 11.68 -1.57 -9.62
C HIS A 33 11.37 -0.44 -10.61
N TYR A 34 11.41 0.82 -10.14
CA TYR A 34 11.09 1.99 -10.95
C TYR A 34 12.31 2.63 -11.64
N GLN A 35 13.51 2.08 -11.44
CA GLN A 35 14.79 2.58 -11.97
C GLN A 35 15.03 4.07 -11.72
N ARG A 36 14.60 4.58 -10.55
CA ARG A 36 14.70 6.01 -10.19
C ARG A 36 14.84 6.24 -8.70
N TYR A 37 15.33 7.41 -8.32
CA TYR A 37 15.40 7.86 -6.94
C TYR A 37 14.04 8.40 -6.48
N GLY A 38 13.62 8.03 -5.28
CA GLY A 38 12.36 8.47 -4.72
C GLY A 38 12.25 8.21 -3.22
N VAL A 39 11.09 8.58 -2.68
CA VAL A 39 10.61 8.15 -1.36
C VAL A 39 9.31 7.37 -1.56
N ILE A 40 9.07 6.39 -0.70
CA ILE A 40 7.80 5.67 -0.68
C ILE A 40 6.81 6.53 0.09
N VAL A 41 5.76 6.95 -0.61
CA VAL A 41 4.56 7.54 -0.04
C VAL A 41 3.56 6.41 0.15
N GLN A 42 3.00 6.27 1.34
CA GLN A 42 1.87 5.38 1.57
C GLN A 42 0.70 6.18 2.06
N ALA A 43 -0.49 5.80 1.61
CA ALA A 43 -1.71 6.49 1.96
C ALA A 43 -2.81 5.48 2.24
N CYS A 44 -3.64 5.79 3.23
CA CYS A 44 -4.88 5.09 3.50
C CYS A 44 -6.05 6.03 3.22
N CYS A 45 -7.11 5.52 2.59
CA CYS A 45 -8.34 6.27 2.36
C CYS A 45 -9.55 5.60 3.01
N ASP A 46 -10.58 6.40 3.26
CA ASP A 46 -11.90 5.89 3.63
C ASP A 46 -12.74 5.50 2.41
N HIS A 47 -13.98 5.08 2.67
CA HIS A 47 -14.97 4.72 1.65
C HIS A 47 -15.41 5.90 0.76
N LEU A 48 -15.15 7.14 1.15
CA LEU A 48 -15.41 8.34 0.34
C LEU A 48 -14.21 8.70 -0.55
N SER A 49 -13.18 7.83 -0.61
CA SER A 49 -11.92 8.08 -1.29
C SER A 49 -11.18 9.31 -0.76
N GLN A 50 -11.39 9.65 0.53
CA GLN A 50 -10.65 10.71 1.19
C GLN A 50 -9.46 10.12 1.94
N PHE A 51 -8.29 10.73 1.78
CA PHE A 51 -7.10 10.33 2.53
C PHE A 51 -7.33 10.56 4.02
N THR A 52 -7.23 9.49 4.81
CA THR A 52 -7.36 9.56 6.26
C THR A 52 -5.99 9.70 6.92
N VAL A 53 -4.97 9.04 6.36
CA VAL A 53 -3.59 9.11 6.83
C VAL A 53 -2.61 8.89 5.67
N VAL A 54 -1.47 9.60 5.73
CA VAL A 54 -0.39 9.52 4.73
C VAL A 54 0.97 9.49 5.45
N THR A 55 1.96 8.83 4.85
CA THR A 55 3.36 8.84 5.32
C THR A 55 4.33 8.85 4.12
N CYS A 56 5.51 9.43 4.29
CA CYS A 56 6.61 9.40 3.32
C CYS A 56 7.94 8.96 3.96
N SER A 57 7.86 8.10 4.98
CA SER A 57 8.96 7.84 5.91
C SER A 57 9.99 6.79 5.44
N SER A 58 9.81 6.21 4.26
CA SER A 58 10.68 5.17 3.73
C SER A 58 11.39 5.61 2.44
N PRO A 59 12.69 5.31 2.27
CA PRO A 59 13.40 5.63 1.05
C PRO A 59 12.95 4.70 -0.10
N GLY A 60 13.05 5.16 -1.34
CA GLY A 60 12.47 4.53 -2.54
C GLY A 60 12.95 3.12 -2.87
N GLY A 61 14.07 2.67 -2.30
CA GLY A 61 14.52 1.28 -2.38
C GLY A 61 13.80 0.33 -1.42
N THR A 62 12.87 0.83 -0.60
CA THR A 62 12.05 0.03 0.32
C THR A 62 10.82 -0.49 -0.41
N GLY A 63 10.51 -1.79 -0.31
CA GLY A 63 9.25 -2.34 -0.82
C GLY A 63 8.05 -1.98 0.07
N ASP A 64 6.84 -1.96 -0.50
CA ASP A 64 5.63 -1.45 0.17
C ASP A 64 5.27 -2.20 1.45
N ALA A 65 5.39 -3.54 1.49
CA ALA A 65 5.20 -4.31 2.74
C ALA A 65 6.14 -3.84 3.87
N VAL A 66 7.42 -3.61 3.56
CA VAL A 66 8.39 -3.18 4.57
C VAL A 66 8.16 -1.72 4.97
N ALA A 67 7.80 -0.86 4.01
CA ALA A 67 7.41 0.52 4.30
C ALA A 67 6.19 0.57 5.22
N PHE A 68 5.19 -0.30 4.97
CA PHE A 68 3.97 -0.39 5.76
C PHE A 68 4.25 -0.83 7.20
N LEU A 69 5.06 -1.87 7.37
CA LEU A 69 5.43 -2.37 8.70
C LEU A 69 6.20 -1.33 9.54
N LYS A 70 6.93 -0.41 8.88
CA LYS A 70 7.58 0.73 9.57
C LYS A 70 6.60 1.85 9.90
N TRP A 71 5.46 1.91 9.22
CA TRP A 71 4.46 2.93 9.44
C TRP A 71 3.61 2.59 10.68
N ARG A 72 3.35 3.60 11.53
CA ARG A 72 2.47 3.49 12.70
C ARG A 72 1.08 2.92 12.39
N LEU A 73 0.57 3.12 11.16
CA LEU A 73 -0.71 2.54 10.76
C LEU A 73 -0.70 1.00 10.85
N SER A 74 0.42 0.33 10.61
CA SER A 74 0.48 -1.15 10.69
C SER A 74 0.13 -1.67 12.10
N ALA A 75 0.58 -0.99 13.15
CA ALA A 75 0.24 -1.33 14.52
C ALA A 75 -1.26 -1.11 14.80
N ILE A 76 -1.81 0.03 14.34
CA ILE A 76 -3.24 0.34 14.48
C ILE A 76 -4.10 -0.70 13.76
N VAL A 77 -3.72 -1.07 12.54
CA VAL A 77 -4.41 -2.07 11.71
C VAL A 77 -4.38 -3.44 12.39
N LYS A 78 -3.22 -3.83 12.95
CA LYS A 78 -3.08 -5.10 13.67
C LYS A 78 -4.03 -5.21 14.86
N ASP A 79 -4.28 -4.08 15.55
CA ASP A 79 -5.12 -4.01 16.75
C ASP A 79 -6.60 -3.71 16.44
N LEU A 80 -6.99 -3.70 15.16
CA LEU A 80 -8.40 -3.52 14.78
C LEU A 80 -9.29 -4.60 15.42
N PRO A 81 -10.49 -4.22 15.93
CA PRO A 81 -11.49 -5.16 16.41
C PRO A 81 -11.79 -6.26 15.39
N LYS A 82 -12.09 -7.46 15.89
CA LYS A 82 -12.48 -8.59 15.02
C LYS A 82 -13.62 -8.17 14.09
N GLY A 83 -13.46 -8.49 12.82
CA GLY A 83 -14.40 -8.13 11.77
C GLY A 83 -14.12 -6.79 11.09
N LEU A 84 -13.17 -5.99 11.57
CA LEU A 84 -12.66 -4.80 10.88
C LEU A 84 -11.33 -5.09 10.20
N TYR A 85 -11.15 -4.55 9.00
CA TYR A 85 -9.94 -4.71 8.19
C TYR A 85 -9.77 -3.56 7.20
N ILE A 86 -8.56 -3.41 6.69
CA ILE A 86 -8.26 -2.60 5.51
C ILE A 86 -7.91 -3.50 4.33
N VAL A 87 -7.99 -2.94 3.12
CA VAL A 87 -7.61 -3.63 1.88
C VAL A 87 -6.34 -3.00 1.32
N GLY A 88 -5.46 -3.81 0.73
CA GLY A 88 -4.24 -3.33 0.07
C GLY A 88 -3.95 -4.11 -1.20
N ASP A 89 -3.00 -3.65 -1.98
CA ASP A 89 -2.55 -4.36 -3.18
C ASP A 89 -1.73 -5.62 -2.81
N ASN A 90 -1.28 -6.37 -3.82
CA ASN A 90 -0.53 -7.61 -3.60
C ASN A 90 0.93 -7.39 -3.15
N ALA A 91 1.40 -6.14 -3.04
CA ALA A 91 2.71 -5.82 -2.49
C ALA A 91 2.73 -5.87 -0.95
N TYR A 92 1.55 -5.91 -0.30
CA TYR A 92 1.41 -6.02 1.15
C TYR A 92 1.32 -7.47 1.64
N THR A 93 1.64 -7.69 2.92
CA THR A 93 1.47 -8.99 3.58
C THR A 93 0.01 -9.20 3.95
N ASN A 94 -0.57 -10.31 3.47
CA ASN A 94 -1.95 -10.68 3.80
C ASN A 94 -2.09 -11.09 5.28
N THR A 95 -3.07 -10.52 5.98
CA THR A 95 -3.39 -10.81 7.39
C THR A 95 -4.91 -10.73 7.60
N ASN A 96 -5.41 -11.08 8.79
CA ASN A 96 -6.85 -10.96 9.09
C ASN A 96 -7.37 -9.51 9.05
N GLN A 97 -6.49 -8.52 9.22
CA GLN A 97 -6.82 -7.09 9.27
C GLN A 97 -6.31 -6.30 8.05
N LEU A 98 -5.49 -6.91 7.19
CA LEU A 98 -5.01 -6.35 5.93
C LEU A 98 -5.19 -7.39 4.83
N LEU A 99 -6.27 -7.23 4.06
CA LEU A 99 -6.65 -8.15 3.00
C LEU A 99 -6.00 -7.72 1.68
N THR A 100 -5.28 -8.64 1.04
CA THR A 100 -4.71 -8.42 -0.29
C THR A 100 -5.34 -9.37 -1.31
N PRO A 101 -5.42 -8.97 -2.60
CA PRO A 101 -5.93 -9.85 -3.65
C PRO A 101 -5.02 -11.05 -3.87
N PHE A 102 -5.59 -12.19 -4.27
CA PHE A 102 -4.79 -13.35 -4.65
C PHE A 102 -4.00 -13.04 -5.93
N PRO A 103 -2.68 -13.32 -5.96
CA PRO A 103 -1.88 -13.17 -7.16
C PRO A 103 -2.46 -14.03 -8.29
N ARG A 104 -2.48 -13.51 -9.53
CA ARG A 104 -3.09 -14.21 -10.70
C ARG A 104 -2.63 -15.66 -10.92
N PRO A 105 -1.37 -16.06 -10.69
CA PRO A 105 -0.94 -17.46 -10.81
C PRO A 105 -1.62 -18.40 -9.79
N ARG A 106 -2.25 -17.86 -8.73
CA ARG A 106 -2.94 -18.60 -7.65
C ARG A 106 -4.46 -18.46 -7.72
N VAL A 107 -5.00 -17.81 -8.76
CA VAL A 107 -6.46 -17.77 -9.01
C VAL A 107 -6.87 -19.10 -9.64
N ILE A 108 -7.09 -20.09 -8.79
CA ILE A 108 -7.40 -21.48 -9.20
C ILE A 108 -8.93 -21.72 -9.22
N SER A 109 -9.74 -20.81 -8.68
CA SER A 109 -11.19 -21.00 -8.52
C SER A 109 -11.98 -19.73 -8.81
N SER A 110 -13.27 -19.90 -9.15
CA SER A 110 -14.24 -18.80 -9.33
C SER A 110 -14.43 -17.96 -8.05
N ALA A 111 -14.22 -18.56 -6.88
CA ALA A 111 -14.27 -17.87 -5.59
C ALA A 111 -13.09 -16.88 -5.43
N HIS A 112 -11.88 -17.25 -5.84
CA HIS A 112 -10.73 -16.33 -5.84
C HIS A 112 -10.96 -15.15 -6.78
N ASN A 113 -11.57 -15.40 -7.94
CA ASN A 113 -11.87 -14.35 -8.90
C ASN A 113 -12.95 -13.39 -8.38
N SER A 114 -14.00 -13.92 -7.73
CA SER A 114 -15.06 -13.11 -7.10
C SER A 114 -14.53 -12.26 -5.94
N TYR A 115 -13.60 -12.80 -5.15
CA TYR A 115 -12.92 -12.09 -4.08
C TYR A 115 -12.07 -10.92 -4.61
N ASN A 116 -11.23 -11.17 -5.62
CA ASN A 116 -10.42 -10.14 -6.26
C ASN A 116 -11.29 -9.05 -6.92
N PHE A 117 -12.37 -9.44 -7.62
CA PHE A 117 -13.30 -8.48 -8.22
C PHE A 117 -13.95 -7.58 -7.18
N THR A 118 -14.36 -8.15 -6.03
CA THR A 118 -14.98 -7.40 -4.94
C THR A 118 -13.99 -6.45 -4.28
N LEU A 119 -12.73 -6.88 -4.06
CA LEU A 119 -11.67 -6.04 -3.51
C LEU A 119 -11.34 -4.84 -4.40
N VAL A 120 -11.17 -5.07 -5.69
CA VAL A 120 -10.89 -4.01 -6.68
C VAL A 120 -12.07 -3.04 -6.78
N SER A 121 -13.30 -3.55 -6.79
CA SER A 121 -14.51 -2.70 -6.84
C SER A 121 -14.72 -1.86 -5.58
N PHE A 122 -14.15 -2.27 -4.44
CA PHE A 122 -14.23 -1.53 -3.17
C PHE A 122 -13.08 -0.52 -2.98
N GLY A 123 -11.86 -0.85 -3.44
CA GLY A 123 -10.66 -0.03 -3.21
C GLY A 123 -10.21 0.82 -4.40
N LEU A 124 -10.67 0.51 -5.61
CA LEU A 124 -10.17 1.10 -6.86
C LEU A 124 -11.34 1.50 -7.77
N GLY A 125 -12.29 2.26 -7.22
CA GLY A 125 -13.19 3.05 -8.06
C GLY A 125 -12.33 3.88 -9.03
N SER A 126 -12.78 3.99 -10.28
CA SER A 126 -12.08 4.54 -11.46
C SER A 126 -11.48 5.94 -11.33
N LYS A 127 -11.54 6.57 -10.15
CA LYS A 127 -10.94 7.86 -9.80
C LYS A 127 -9.48 7.77 -9.37
N TRP A 128 -8.97 6.64 -8.87
CA TRP A 128 -7.57 6.55 -8.43
C TRP A 128 -6.53 6.67 -9.56
N LEU A 129 -6.87 6.17 -10.76
CA LEU A 129 -6.05 6.35 -11.97
C LEU A 129 -5.97 7.80 -12.47
N SER A 130 -6.73 8.73 -11.87
CA SER A 130 -6.72 10.15 -12.28
C SER A 130 -5.98 11.07 -11.30
N VAL A 131 -5.49 10.53 -10.17
CA VAL A 131 -4.77 11.30 -9.14
C VAL A 131 -3.25 11.05 -9.19
N PHE A 132 -2.79 10.03 -9.94
CA PHE A 132 -1.38 9.71 -10.15
C PHE A 132 -1.04 9.53 -11.64
#